data_AF-A0A7S2JDN0-F1
#
_entry.id   AF-A0A7S2JDN0-F1
#
_cell.length_a   1.000
_cell.length_b   1.000
_cell.length_c   1.000
_cell.angle_alpha   90.00
_cell.angle_beta   90.00
_cell.angle_gamma   90.00
#
_symmetry.space_group_name_H-M   'P 1'
#
loop_
_entity.id
_entity.type
_entity.pdbx_description
1 polymer ?
#
loop_
_entity_poly.entity_id
_entity_poly.type
_entity_poly.pdbx_seq_one_letter_code
_entity_poly.pdbx_strand_id
1 'polypeptide(L)'
;PTVELTDVVLPEAVRERLLSLLASHEALRGYARRVDLAAAIPQPEGLVLLLCGPSGSGKTMTANAVAKRLGRKVLLVNFPLLRAERGVSPQSILREAELAKGDSG
;
A
#
# COMPACT_ATOMS: atom_id res chain seq x y z
N PRO A 1 5.28 -3.33 -9.65
CA PRO A 1 6.31 -2.27 -9.48
C PRO A 1 7.71 -2.86 -9.57
N THR A 2 8.67 -2.14 -10.17
CA THR A 2 10.04 -2.63 -10.39
C THR A 2 11.06 -2.09 -9.37
N VAL A 3 10.73 -1.02 -8.66
CA VAL A 3 11.59 -0.36 -7.66
C VAL A 3 11.71 -1.20 -6.38
N GLU A 4 12.93 -1.43 -5.91
CA GLU A 4 13.22 -2.06 -4.62
C GLU A 4 13.36 -1.03 -3.49
N LEU A 5 13.19 -1.48 -2.25
CA LEU A 5 13.35 -0.59 -1.08
C LEU A 5 14.80 -0.14 -0.85
N THR A 6 15.76 -0.88 -1.41
CA THR A 6 17.18 -0.53 -1.46
C THR A 6 17.46 0.63 -2.41
N ASP A 7 16.62 0.82 -3.43
CA ASP A 7 16.77 1.89 -4.43
C ASP A 7 16.33 3.25 -3.87
N VAL A 8 15.66 3.24 -2.70
CA VAL A 8 15.18 4.45 -2.03
C VAL A 8 16.15 4.91 -0.96
N VAL A 9 16.71 6.11 -1.15
CA VAL A 9 17.48 6.80 -0.11
C VAL A 9 16.50 7.40 0.90
N LEU A 10 16.52 6.88 2.12
CA LEU A 10 15.70 7.34 3.24
C LEU A 10 16.63 7.65 4.42
N PRO A 11 16.33 8.69 5.23
CA PRO A 11 16.94 8.84 6.53
C PRO A 11 16.79 7.55 7.35
N GLU A 12 17.81 7.17 8.10
CA GLU A 12 17.88 5.89 8.81
C GLU A 12 16.64 5.66 9.70
N ALA A 13 16.28 6.65 10.51
CA ALA A 13 15.08 6.58 11.36
C ALA A 13 13.78 6.33 10.58
N VAL A 14 13.65 6.87 9.36
CA VAL A 14 12.48 6.65 8.51
C VAL A 14 12.49 5.24 7.93
N ARG A 15 13.67 4.75 7.53
CA ARG A 15 13.85 3.38 7.04
C ARG A 15 13.48 2.37 8.12
N GLU A 16 14.01 2.52 9.33
CA GLU A 16 13.72 1.62 10.44
C GLU A 16 12.24 1.60 10.79
N ARG A 17 11.62 2.78 10.89
CA ARG A 17 10.18 2.89 11.15
C ARG A 17 9.35 2.21 10.07
N LEU A 18 9.70 2.40 8.80
CA LEU A 18 9.01 1.77 7.69
C LEU A 18 9.15 0.24 7.73
N LEU A 19 10.37 -0.28 7.93
CA LEU A 19 10.64 -1.71 8.02
C LEU A 19 9.89 -2.36 9.19
N SER A 20 9.88 -1.71 10.35
CA SER A 20 9.14 -2.16 11.53
C SER A 20 7.63 -2.25 11.27
N LEU A 21 7.05 -1.25 10.59
CA LEU A 21 5.64 -1.27 10.21
C LEU A 21 5.32 -2.42 9.23
N LEU A 22 6.19 -2.67 8.25
CA LEU A 22 6.00 -3.75 7.29
C LEU A 22 6.10 -5.13 7.97
N ALA A 23 7.11 -5.34 8.80
CA ALA A 23 7.29 -6.58 9.55
C ALA A 23 6.09 -6.84 10.49
N SER A 24 5.63 -5.82 11.21
CA SER A 24 4.47 -5.92 12.09
C SER A 24 3.20 -6.28 11.31
N HIS A 25 3.00 -5.69 10.13
CA HIS A 25 1.85 -5.97 9.27
C HIS A 25 1.83 -7.43 8.79
N GLU A 26 2.98 -7.96 8.36
CA GLU A 26 3.10 -9.34 7.90
C GLU A 26 2.92 -10.35 9.05
N ALA A 27 3.52 -10.08 10.20
CA ALA A 27 3.39 -10.93 11.40
C ALA A 27 1.94 -11.01 11.87
N LEU A 28 1.24 -9.87 11.95
CA LEU A 28 -0.17 -9.83 12.36
C LEU A 28 -1.05 -10.60 11.36
N ARG A 29 -0.87 -10.40 10.06
CA ARG A 29 -1.61 -11.15 9.04
C ARG A 29 -1.29 -12.64 9.05
N GLY A 30 -0.05 -13.02 9.34
CA GLY A 30 0.36 -14.41 9.50
C GLY A 30 -0.30 -15.09 10.70
N TYR A 31 -0.31 -14.40 11.84
CA TYR A 31 -0.93 -14.88 13.07
C TYR A 31 -2.46 -14.98 12.94
N ALA A 32 -3.11 -13.92 12.42
CA ALA A 32 -4.57 -13.88 12.28
C ALA A 32 -5.12 -15.04 11.42
N ARG A 33 -4.40 -15.45 10.37
CA ARG A 33 -4.78 -16.61 9.54
C ARG A 33 -4.69 -17.96 10.25
N ARG A 34 -3.87 -18.08 11.30
CA ARG A 34 -3.61 -19.36 11.98
C ARG A 34 -4.55 -19.64 13.14
N VAL A 35 -5.03 -18.59 13.82
CA VAL A 35 -5.72 -18.72 15.12
C VAL A 35 -7.13 -18.15 15.14
N ASP A 36 -7.73 -17.89 13.97
CA ASP A 36 -9.03 -17.20 13.82
C ASP A 36 -9.16 -15.94 14.69
N LEU A 37 -8.06 -15.19 14.80
CA LEU A 37 -8.00 -13.99 15.65
C LEU A 37 -9.05 -12.95 15.24
N ALA A 38 -9.45 -12.96 13.97
CA ALA A 38 -10.46 -12.07 13.43
C ALA A 38 -11.83 -12.22 14.11
N ALA A 39 -12.15 -13.41 14.64
CA ALA A 39 -13.39 -13.63 15.39
C ALA A 39 -13.37 -12.99 16.80
N ALA A 40 -12.18 -12.79 17.38
CA ALA A 40 -12.03 -12.28 18.73
C ALA A 40 -11.72 -10.78 18.80
N ILE A 41 -10.97 -10.24 17.85
CA ILE A 41 -10.52 -8.84 17.85
C ILE A 41 -10.59 -8.28 16.42
N PRO A 42 -11.21 -7.08 16.22
CA PRO A 42 -11.18 -6.39 14.93
C PRO A 42 -9.74 -6.20 14.43
N GLN A 43 -9.44 -6.77 13.28
CA GLN A 43 -8.12 -6.64 12.67
C GLN A 43 -8.07 -5.37 11.81
N PRO A 44 -6.95 -4.63 11.80
CA PRO A 44 -6.76 -3.56 10.82
C PRO A 44 -6.83 -4.13 9.41
N GLU A 45 -7.75 -3.60 8.59
CA GLU A 45 -8.02 -4.10 7.24
C GLU A 45 -6.80 -3.97 6.31
N GLY A 46 -5.89 -3.03 6.61
CA GLY A 46 -4.71 -2.75 5.81
C GLY A 46 -3.63 -1.99 6.57
N LEU A 47 -2.58 -1.63 5.83
CA LEU A 47 -1.51 -0.75 6.28
C LEU A 47 -1.72 0.62 5.64
N VAL A 48 -1.75 1.68 6.45
CA VAL A 48 -1.83 3.06 5.98
C VAL A 48 -0.50 3.76 6.22
N LEU A 49 0.07 4.33 5.16
CA LEU A 49 1.31 5.11 5.22
C LEU A 49 1.06 6.51 4.68
N LEU A 50 1.36 7.53 5.48
CA LEU A 50 1.40 8.92 5.05
C LEU A 50 2.84 9.30 4.72
N LEU A 51 3.12 9.51 3.44
CA LEU A 51 4.44 9.95 2.96
C LEU A 51 4.39 11.45 2.69
N CYS A 52 5.09 12.25 3.50
CA CYS A 52 5.11 13.71 3.40
C CYS A 52 6.55 14.23 3.27
N GLY A 53 6.74 15.29 2.49
CA GLY A 53 8.03 15.93 2.27
C GLY A 53 8.06 16.79 0.99
N PRO A 54 9.15 17.53 0.73
CA PRO A 54 9.31 18.40 -0.44
C PRO A 54 9.16 17.65 -1.78
N SER A 55 8.86 18.37 -2.87
CA SER A 55 8.89 17.77 -4.21
C SER A 55 10.24 17.11 -4.49
N GLY A 56 10.25 15.95 -5.14
CA GLY A 56 11.48 15.18 -5.40
C GLY A 56 12.01 14.33 -4.23
N SER A 57 11.41 14.36 -3.04
CA SER A 57 11.87 13.58 -1.87
C SER A 57 11.60 12.06 -1.92
N GLY A 58 11.34 11.48 -3.09
CA GLY A 58 11.16 10.04 -3.26
C GLY A 58 9.82 9.44 -2.79
N LYS A 59 8.82 10.22 -2.35
CA LYS A 59 7.53 9.68 -1.83
C LYS A 59 6.87 8.62 -2.73
N THR A 60 6.70 8.94 -4.01
CA THR A 60 6.09 8.01 -5.00
C THR A 60 6.96 6.77 -5.21
N MET A 61 8.28 6.95 -5.19
CA MET A 61 9.24 5.85 -5.31
C MET A 61 9.16 4.91 -4.10
N THR A 62 9.07 5.47 -2.89
CA THR A 62 8.85 4.73 -1.64
C THR A 62 7.55 3.94 -1.67
N ALA A 63 6.44 4.55 -2.12
CA ALA A 63 5.15 3.84 -2.23
C ALA A 63 5.25 2.63 -3.18
N ASN A 64 5.92 2.78 -4.32
CA ASN A 64 6.14 1.69 -5.27
C ASN A 64 7.05 0.59 -4.69
N ALA A 65 8.12 0.96 -3.99
CA ALA A 65 9.02 0.02 -3.34
C ALA A 65 8.33 -0.79 -2.25
N VAL A 66 7.50 -0.13 -1.43
CA VAL A 66 6.66 -0.80 -0.42
C VAL A 66 5.68 -1.77 -1.07
N ALA A 67 5.00 -1.35 -2.13
CA ALA A 67 4.06 -2.21 -2.84
C ALA A 67 4.77 -3.44 -3.44
N LYS A 68 5.97 -3.26 -4.02
CA LYS A 68 6.79 -4.37 -4.53
C LYS A 68 7.13 -5.36 -3.41
N ARG A 69 7.64 -4.86 -2.27
CA ARG A 69 8.00 -5.68 -1.11
C ARG A 69 6.81 -6.49 -0.56
N LEU A 70 5.62 -5.91 -0.55
CA LEU A 70 4.39 -6.56 -0.10
C LEU A 70 3.74 -7.47 -1.18
N GLY A 71 4.34 -7.59 -2.37
CA GLY A 71 3.77 -8.34 -3.49
C GLY A 71 2.44 -7.78 -3.99
N ARG A 72 2.25 -6.45 -3.94
CA ARG A 72 1.00 -5.77 -4.31
C ARG A 72 1.14 -4.93 -5.59
N LYS A 73 0.04 -4.87 -6.35
CA LYS A 73 -0.13 -3.89 -7.44
C LYS A 73 -0.36 -2.50 -6.84
N VAL A 74 0.05 -1.46 -7.55
CA VAL A 74 -0.19 -0.06 -7.15
C VAL A 74 -1.36 0.48 -7.96
N LEU A 75 -2.34 1.04 -7.28
CA LEU A 75 -3.40 1.85 -7.87
C LEU A 75 -3.09 3.32 -7.57
N LEU A 76 -2.77 4.09 -8.60
CA LEU A 76 -2.52 5.52 -8.45
C LEU A 76 -3.84 6.27 -8.56
N VAL A 77 -4.23 6.96 -7.50
CA VAL A 77 -5.43 7.79 -7.46
C VAL A 77 -5.05 9.25 -7.32
N ASN A 78 -5.45 10.08 -8.28
CA ASN A 78 -5.31 11.52 -8.24
C ASN A 78 -6.68 12.17 -7.96
N PHE A 79 -6.96 12.47 -6.69
CA PHE A 79 -8.28 12.97 -6.25
C PHE A 79 -8.78 14.23 -6.97
N PRO A 80 -7.95 15.28 -7.19
CA PRO A 80 -8.34 16.41 -8.01
C PRO A 80 -8.87 16.04 -9.40
N LEU A 81 -8.20 15.11 -10.10
CA LEU A 81 -8.64 14.65 -11.42
C LEU A 81 -9.94 13.84 -11.32
N LEU A 82 -10.05 12.96 -10.32
CA LEU A 82 -11.27 12.18 -10.10
C LEU A 82 -12.50 13.05 -9.86
N ARG A 83 -12.36 14.18 -9.15
CA ARG A 83 -13.49 15.09 -8.89
C ARG A 83 -13.95 15.85 -10.13
N ALA A 84 -13.09 15.98 -11.15
CA ALA A 84 -13.44 16.64 -12.41
C ALA A 84 -14.25 15.73 -13.34
N GLU A 85 -14.07 14.41 -13.23
CA GLU A 85 -14.80 13.41 -14.02
C GLU A 85 -16.18 13.13 -13.42
N ARG A 86 -17.25 13.56 -14.13
CA ARG A 86 -18.62 13.28 -13.70
C ARG A 86 -18.92 11.79 -13.87
N GLY A 87 -19.34 11.15 -12.79
CA GLY A 87 -19.76 9.73 -12.79
C GLY A 87 -18.71 8.74 -12.33
N VAL A 88 -17.47 9.18 -12.06
CA VAL A 88 -16.44 8.33 -11.46
C VAL A 88 -16.51 8.45 -9.94
N SER A 89 -16.76 7.34 -9.26
CA SER A 89 -16.76 7.26 -7.80
C SER A 89 -15.55 6.47 -7.30
N PRO A 90 -15.10 6.69 -6.05
CA PRO A 90 -14.05 5.85 -5.47
C PRO A 90 -14.38 4.34 -5.55
N GLN A 91 -15.67 3.99 -5.48
CA GLN A 91 -16.15 2.61 -5.56
C GLN A 91 -16.00 2.02 -6.98
N SER A 92 -16.27 2.81 -8.04
CA SER A 92 -16.12 2.33 -9.42
C SER A 92 -14.67 2.04 -9.76
N ILE A 93 -13.75 2.90 -9.32
CA ILE A 93 -12.30 2.71 -9.51
C ILE A 93 -11.82 1.45 -8.79
N LEU A 94 -12.26 1.24 -7.55
CA LEU A 94 -11.87 0.06 -6.79
C LEU A 94 -12.39 -1.22 -7.44
N ARG A 95 -13.64 -1.22 -7.92
CA ARG A 95 -14.23 -2.35 -8.65
C ARG A 95 -13.45 -2.68 -9.92
N GLU A 96 -13.10 -1.69 -10.73
CA GLU A 96 -12.28 -1.91 -11.93
C GLU A 96 -10.89 -2.47 -11.58
N ALA A 97 -10.26 -1.94 -10.54
CA ALA A 97 -8.97 -2.44 -10.05
C ALA A 97 -9.06 -3.89 -9.53
N GLU A 98 -10.22 -4.32 -9.02
CA GLU A 98 -10.47 -5.70 -8.63
C GLU A 98 -10.67 -6.63 -9.83
N LEU A 99 -11.42 -6.20 -10.85
CA LEU A 99 -11.61 -6.96 -12.08
C LEU A 99 -10.27 -7.21 -12.80
N ALA A 100 -9.39 -6.21 -12.81
CA ALA A 100 -8.03 -6.33 -13.36
C ALA A 100 -7.09 -7.28 -12.56
N LYS A 101 -7.55 -7.90 -11.46
CA LYS A 101 -6.82 -8.96 -10.75
C LYS A 101 -7.03 -10.35 -11.36
N GLY A 102 -8.06 -10.56 -12.19
CA GLY A 102 -8.43 -11.88 -12.73
C GLY A 102 -7.61 -12.39 -13.93
N ASP A 103 -6.92 -11.51 -14.67
CA ASP A 103 -6.21 -11.86 -15.92
C ASP A 103 -4.72 -12.20 -15.70
N SER A 104 -4.40 -12.98 -14.68
CA SER A 104 -3.03 -13.49 -14.49
C SER A 104 -3.07 -15.01 -14.36
N GLY A 105 -3.39 -15.66 -15.48
CA GLY A 105 -3.16 -17.08 -15.74
C GLY A 105 -1.76 -17.34 -16.26
#